data_AF-A0A355DP88-F1
#
_entry.id   AF-A0A355DP88-F1
#
_cell.length_a   1.000
_cell.length_b   1.000
_cell.length_c   1.000
_cell.angle_alpha   90.00
_cell.angle_beta   90.00
_cell.angle_gamma   90.00
#
_symmetry.space_group_name_H-M   'P 1'
#
loop_
_entity.id
_entity.type
_entity.pdbx_description
1 polymer ?
#
loop_
_entity_poly.entity_id
_entity_poly.type
_entity_poly.pdbx_seq_one_letter_code
_entity_poly.pdbx_strand_id
1 'polypeptide(L)'
;MTDEQVVEAANNLQVFALVKDANNYNRYCQAQKTAEANAKLKQFLDPKNSEIYKAGQWLVSALSKVGQDRKQSLLEKELVHKDDYNEAVTDLTDTIQTQKSGIIQQNSEAKTKIIELENRVDSLRWQLSVIQDYIINNHGAKQWQNIAKLIQNDKTG
;
A
#
# COMPACT_ATOMS: atom_id res chain seq x y z
N MET A 1 83.37 -39.54 -1.46
CA MET A 1 82.96 -39.20 -2.84
C MET A 1 84.09 -39.63 -3.72
N THR A 2 83.89 -40.63 -4.56
CA THR A 2 84.95 -41.15 -5.45
C THR A 2 85.05 -40.31 -6.72
N ASP A 3 86.18 -40.36 -7.41
CA ASP A 3 86.39 -39.57 -8.63
C ASP A 3 85.36 -39.92 -9.71
N GLU A 4 84.90 -41.17 -9.81
CA GLU A 4 83.80 -41.54 -10.70
C GLU A 4 82.49 -40.83 -10.34
N GLN A 5 82.16 -40.69 -9.05
CA GLN A 5 80.95 -40.01 -8.59
C GLN A 5 80.99 -38.50 -8.88
N VAL A 6 82.18 -37.90 -8.90
CA VAL A 6 82.37 -36.48 -9.24
C VAL A 6 82.17 -36.26 -10.74
N VAL A 7 82.71 -37.14 -11.58
CA VAL A 7 82.54 -37.08 -13.04
C VAL A 7 81.09 -37.34 -13.44
N GLU A 8 80.41 -38.29 -12.79
CA GLU A 8 79.00 -38.57 -13.01
C GLU A 8 78.09 -37.40 -12.58
N ALA A 9 78.38 -36.77 -11.44
CA ALA A 9 77.68 -35.55 -11.03
C ALA A 9 77.92 -34.37 -11.99
N ALA A 10 79.16 -34.23 -12.49
CA ALA A 10 79.51 -33.19 -13.45
C ALA A 10 78.80 -33.37 -14.80
N ASN A 11 78.69 -34.61 -15.29
CA ASN A 11 77.95 -34.93 -16.52
C ASN A 11 76.44 -34.67 -16.41
N ASN A 12 75.89 -34.76 -15.20
CA ASN A 12 74.46 -34.53 -14.94
C ASN A 12 74.12 -33.06 -14.58
N LEU A 13 75.10 -32.16 -14.43
CA LEU A 13 74.87 -30.75 -14.08
C LEU A 13 73.94 -30.03 -15.06
N GLN A 14 74.06 -30.30 -16.36
CA GLN A 14 73.17 -29.72 -17.38
C GLN A 14 71.72 -30.19 -17.22
N VAL A 15 71.52 -31.47 -16.88
CA VAL A 15 70.20 -32.04 -16.60
C VAL A 15 69.61 -31.40 -15.34
N PHE A 16 70.41 -31.23 -14.29
CA PHE A 16 69.96 -30.54 -13.07
C PHE A 16 69.59 -29.08 -13.31
N ALA A 17 70.32 -28.36 -14.17
CA ALA A 17 69.99 -26.98 -14.54
C ALA A 17 68.63 -26.91 -15.26
N LEU A 18 68.41 -27.77 -16.25
CA LEU A 18 67.13 -27.87 -16.96
C LEU A 18 65.96 -28.22 -16.04
N VAL A 19 66.14 -29.19 -15.15
CA VAL A 19 65.11 -29.59 -14.17
C VAL A 19 64.80 -28.44 -13.21
N LYS A 20 65.82 -27.70 -12.75
CA LYS A 20 65.65 -26.55 -11.85
C LYS A 20 64.82 -25.44 -12.52
N ASP A 21 65.13 -25.09 -13.76
CA ASP A 21 64.41 -24.05 -14.49
C ASP A 21 62.96 -24.44 -14.79
N ALA A 22 62.74 -25.69 -15.21
CA ALA A 22 61.39 -26.24 -15.40
C ALA A 22 60.58 -26.24 -14.09
N ASN A 23 61.21 -26.57 -12.96
CA ASN A 23 60.56 -26.58 -11.65
C ASN A 23 60.23 -25.16 -11.16
N ASN A 24 61.14 -24.20 -11.36
CA ASN A 24 60.89 -22.78 -11.08
C ASN A 24 59.73 -22.24 -11.91
N TYR A 25 59.69 -22.55 -13.21
CA TYR A 25 58.59 -22.15 -14.10
C TYR A 25 57.26 -22.78 -13.68
N ASN A 26 57.24 -24.08 -13.36
CA ASN A 26 56.03 -24.75 -12.86
C ASN A 26 55.52 -24.13 -11.56
N ARG A 27 56.41 -23.81 -10.61
CA ARG A 27 56.05 -23.12 -9.37
C ARG A 27 55.47 -21.74 -9.64
N TYR A 28 56.04 -20.98 -10.56
CA TYR A 28 55.53 -19.68 -10.98
C TYR A 28 54.11 -19.80 -11.58
N CYS A 29 53.89 -20.72 -12.52
CA CYS A 29 52.58 -20.94 -13.11
C CYS A 29 51.53 -21.41 -12.10
N GLN A 30 51.91 -22.27 -11.14
CA GLN A 30 51.03 -22.67 -10.04
C GLN A 30 50.67 -21.47 -9.17
N ALA A 31 51.65 -20.66 -8.77
CA ALA A 31 51.40 -19.48 -7.95
C ALA A 31 50.43 -18.50 -8.64
N GLN A 32 50.56 -18.30 -9.96
CA GLN A 32 49.62 -17.48 -10.73
C GLN A 32 48.20 -18.07 -10.73
N LYS A 33 48.05 -19.36 -11.03
CA LYS A 33 46.74 -20.04 -11.02
C LYS A 33 46.08 -19.97 -9.63
N THR A 34 46.86 -20.15 -8.56
CA THR A 34 46.36 -20.03 -7.18
C THR A 34 45.94 -18.60 -6.87
N ALA A 35 46.69 -17.60 -7.32
CA ALA A 35 46.31 -16.19 -7.14
C ALA A 35 45.00 -15.85 -7.87
N GLU A 36 44.83 -16.30 -9.11
CA GLU A 36 43.59 -16.13 -9.88
C GLU A 36 42.40 -16.85 -9.23
N ALA A 37 42.59 -18.09 -8.78
CA ALA A 37 41.55 -18.85 -8.08
C ALA A 37 41.12 -18.15 -6.79
N ASN A 38 42.08 -17.64 -6.01
CA ASN A 38 41.80 -16.88 -4.78
C ASN A 38 41.08 -15.55 -5.07
N ALA A 39 41.41 -14.87 -6.17
CA ALA A 39 40.72 -13.65 -6.58
C ALA A 39 39.25 -13.94 -6.96
N LYS A 40 39.00 -15.01 -7.72
CA LYS A 40 37.65 -15.47 -8.06
C LYS A 40 36.86 -15.89 -6.82
N LEU A 41 37.49 -16.62 -5.90
CA LEU A 41 36.86 -17.01 -4.64
C LEU A 41 36.48 -15.79 -3.81
N LYS A 42 37.35 -14.78 -3.70
CA LYS A 42 37.03 -13.52 -3.01
C LYS A 42 35.84 -12.79 -3.64
N GLN A 43 35.76 -12.75 -4.97
CA GLN A 43 34.59 -12.17 -5.65
C GLN A 43 33.32 -12.97 -5.39
N PHE A 44 33.39 -14.30 -5.42
CA PHE A 44 32.25 -15.16 -5.16
C PHE A 44 31.71 -15.01 -3.72
N LEU A 45 32.62 -14.88 -2.75
CA LEU A 45 32.27 -14.69 -1.34
C LEU A 45 31.85 -13.25 -0.99
N ASP A 46 31.98 -12.30 -1.91
CA ASP A 46 31.52 -10.93 -1.69
C ASP A 46 29.98 -10.91 -1.59
N PRO A 47 29.40 -10.52 -0.45
CA PRO A 47 27.95 -10.45 -0.27
C PRO A 47 27.26 -9.55 -1.30
N LYS A 48 27.94 -8.53 -1.84
CA LYS A 48 27.39 -7.66 -2.88
C LYS A 48 27.14 -8.38 -4.19
N ASN A 49 27.84 -9.48 -4.45
CA ASN A 49 27.63 -10.31 -5.62
C ASN A 49 26.53 -11.35 -5.42
N SER A 50 26.15 -11.63 -4.16
CA SER A 50 25.09 -12.57 -3.84
C SER A 50 23.75 -12.13 -4.43
N GLU A 51 23.12 -13.05 -5.17
CA GLU A 51 21.78 -12.85 -5.70
C GLU A 51 20.74 -12.71 -4.59
N ILE A 52 20.91 -13.43 -3.49
CA ILE A 52 20.04 -13.35 -2.32
C ILE A 52 20.13 -11.96 -1.70
N TYR A 53 21.33 -11.42 -1.57
CA TYR A 53 21.54 -10.08 -1.03
C TYR A 53 20.90 -9.01 -1.93
N LYS A 54 21.10 -9.11 -3.26
CA LYS A 54 20.47 -8.20 -4.24
C LYS A 54 18.94 -8.29 -4.20
N ALA A 55 18.39 -9.50 -4.13
CA ALA A 55 16.95 -9.72 -4.00
C ALA A 55 16.41 -9.12 -2.70
N GLY A 56 17.11 -9.29 -1.58
CA GLY A 56 16.76 -8.69 -0.30
C GLY A 56 16.78 -7.15 -0.34
N GLN A 57 17.82 -6.55 -0.90
CA GLN A 57 17.89 -5.09 -1.08
C GLN A 57 16.75 -4.56 -1.95
N TRP A 58 16.46 -5.26 -3.04
CA TRP A 58 15.34 -4.92 -3.92
C TRP A 58 14.01 -4.99 -3.17
N LEU A 59 13.76 -6.06 -2.40
CA LEU A 59 12.52 -6.24 -1.66
C LEU A 59 12.32 -5.14 -0.61
N VAL A 60 13.37 -4.83 0.16
CA VAL A 60 13.34 -3.73 1.15
C VAL A 60 13.02 -2.41 0.46
N SER A 61 13.64 -2.11 -0.68
CA SER A 61 13.36 -0.91 -1.47
C SER A 61 11.91 -0.87 -1.97
N ALA A 62 11.40 -1.98 -2.53
CA ALA A 62 10.02 -2.08 -2.99
C ALA A 62 9.03 -1.84 -1.85
N LEU A 63 9.24 -2.46 -0.69
CA LEU A 63 8.39 -2.31 0.49
C LEU A 63 8.48 -0.91 1.13
N SER A 64 9.57 -0.17 0.93
CA SER A 64 9.72 1.20 1.41
C SER A 64 8.87 2.23 0.65
N LYS A 65 8.49 1.92 -0.61
CA LYS A 65 7.57 2.75 -1.42
C LYS A 65 6.14 2.69 -0.88
N VAL A 66 5.23 3.52 -1.37
CA VAL A 66 3.81 3.56 -0.93
C VAL A 66 2.84 3.52 -2.11
N GLY A 67 1.62 3.01 -1.87
CA GLY A 67 0.53 3.02 -2.83
C GLY A 67 0.86 2.34 -4.17
N GLN A 68 0.63 3.06 -5.28
CA GLN A 68 0.82 2.55 -6.64
C GLN A 68 2.29 2.24 -6.97
N ASP A 69 3.25 2.97 -6.39
CA ASP A 69 4.68 2.76 -6.69
C ASP A 69 5.21 1.47 -6.07
N ARG A 70 4.75 1.13 -4.85
CA ARG A 70 5.01 -0.17 -4.22
C ARG A 70 4.39 -1.27 -5.07
N LYS A 71 3.13 -1.09 -5.48
CA LYS A 71 2.40 -2.05 -6.31
C LYS A 71 3.14 -2.36 -7.60
N GLN A 72 3.52 -1.34 -8.38
CA GLN A 72 4.21 -1.53 -9.65
C GLN A 72 5.52 -2.30 -9.45
N SER A 73 6.26 -1.97 -8.39
CA SER A 73 7.51 -2.67 -8.05
C SER A 73 7.27 -4.14 -7.72
N LEU A 74 6.26 -4.47 -6.90
CA LEU A 74 5.99 -5.86 -6.55
C LEU A 74 5.40 -6.67 -7.72
N LEU A 75 4.63 -6.03 -8.59
CA LEU A 75 4.07 -6.64 -9.80
C LEU A 75 5.16 -7.05 -10.80
N GLU A 76 6.23 -6.25 -10.94
CA GLU A 76 7.41 -6.57 -11.78
C GLU A 76 8.11 -7.88 -11.39
N LYS A 77 7.88 -8.38 -10.16
CA LYS A 77 8.41 -9.65 -9.66
C LYS A 77 7.33 -10.70 -9.41
N GLU A 78 6.12 -10.48 -9.91
CA GLU A 78 4.98 -11.41 -9.73
C GLU A 78 4.65 -11.68 -8.25
N LEU A 79 5.00 -10.76 -7.35
CA LEU A 79 4.78 -10.90 -5.90
C LEU A 79 3.42 -10.36 -5.44
N VAL A 80 2.63 -9.82 -6.37
CA VAL A 80 1.24 -9.39 -6.15
C VAL A 80 0.45 -9.85 -7.37
N HIS A 81 -0.62 -10.61 -7.15
CA HIS A 81 -1.53 -10.96 -8.22
C HIS A 81 -2.38 -9.77 -8.60
N LYS A 82 -2.44 -9.48 -9.91
CA LYS A 82 -3.20 -8.36 -10.45
C LYS A 82 -4.70 -8.51 -10.16
N ASP A 83 -5.17 -9.74 -10.06
CA ASP A 83 -6.58 -10.09 -9.94
C ASP A 83 -7.13 -9.79 -8.55
N ASP A 84 -6.45 -10.22 -7.48
CA ASP A 84 -6.82 -9.94 -6.07
C ASP A 84 -7.03 -8.43 -5.81
N TYR A 85 -6.21 -7.60 -6.47
CA TYR A 85 -6.29 -6.15 -6.31
C TYR A 85 -7.40 -5.53 -7.17
N ASN A 86 -7.61 -6.04 -8.39
CA ASN A 86 -8.71 -5.58 -9.23
C ASN A 86 -10.06 -5.93 -8.58
N GLU A 87 -10.16 -7.09 -7.94
CA GLU A 87 -11.32 -7.50 -7.15
C GLU A 87 -11.56 -6.52 -6.00
N ALA A 88 -10.54 -6.26 -5.16
CA ALA A 88 -10.67 -5.30 -4.05
C ALA A 88 -11.06 -3.88 -4.51
N VAL A 89 -10.53 -3.40 -5.65
CA VAL A 89 -10.91 -2.10 -6.22
C VAL A 89 -12.33 -2.12 -6.77
N THR A 90 -12.75 -3.24 -7.36
CA THR A 90 -14.11 -3.42 -7.88
C THR A 90 -15.11 -3.42 -6.73
N ASP A 91 -14.86 -4.20 -5.67
CA ASP A 91 -15.70 -4.26 -4.46
C ASP A 91 -15.88 -2.89 -3.79
N LEU A 92 -14.79 -2.12 -3.70
CA LEU A 92 -14.85 -0.75 -3.17
C LEU A 92 -15.68 0.17 -4.07
N THR A 93 -15.52 0.04 -5.39
CA THR A 93 -16.27 0.84 -6.36
C THR A 93 -17.76 0.52 -6.26
N ASP A 94 -18.11 -0.75 -6.19
CA ASP A 94 -19.49 -1.22 -6.07
C ASP A 94 -20.10 -0.75 -4.75
N THR A 95 -19.36 -0.88 -3.64
CA THR A 95 -19.79 -0.37 -2.33
C THR A 95 -20.09 1.13 -2.37
N ILE A 96 -19.21 1.93 -3.00
CA ILE A 96 -19.40 3.38 -3.16
C ILE A 96 -20.65 3.67 -4.00
N GLN A 97 -20.89 2.92 -5.08
CA GLN A 97 -22.07 3.09 -5.93
C GLN A 97 -23.37 2.75 -5.20
N THR A 98 -23.38 1.67 -4.41
CA THR A 98 -24.52 1.29 -3.57
C THR A 98 -24.80 2.37 -2.52
N GLN A 99 -23.77 2.87 -1.82
CA GLN A 99 -23.92 3.94 -0.84
C GLN A 99 -24.46 5.23 -1.48
N LYS A 100 -23.91 5.62 -2.64
CA LYS A 100 -24.38 6.79 -3.39
C LYS A 100 -25.87 6.67 -3.74
N SER A 101 -26.29 5.51 -4.24
CA SER A 101 -27.70 5.25 -4.58
C SER A 101 -28.60 5.31 -3.35
N GLY A 102 -28.17 4.72 -2.23
CA GLY A 102 -28.89 4.80 -0.95
C GLY A 102 -29.06 6.23 -0.44
N ILE A 103 -28.01 7.05 -0.51
CA ILE A 103 -28.07 8.48 -0.12
C ILE A 103 -29.04 9.26 -1.02
N ILE A 104 -29.02 9.02 -2.33
CA ILE A 104 -29.95 9.68 -3.27
C ILE A 104 -31.40 9.33 -2.92
N GLN A 105 -31.68 8.05 -2.64
CA GLN A 105 -33.00 7.59 -2.24
C GLN A 105 -33.44 8.25 -0.92
N GLN A 106 -32.61 8.20 0.13
CA GLN A 106 -32.92 8.82 1.43
C GLN A 106 -33.19 10.32 1.30
N ASN A 107 -32.41 11.02 0.47
CA ASN A 107 -32.62 12.45 0.23
C ASN A 107 -33.94 12.72 -0.49
N SER A 108 -34.33 11.86 -1.44
CA SER A 108 -35.63 11.96 -2.11
C SER A 108 -36.79 11.75 -1.12
N GLU A 109 -36.71 10.71 -0.29
CA GLU A 109 -37.72 10.42 0.73
C GLU A 109 -37.84 11.56 1.76
N ALA A 110 -36.71 12.13 2.19
CA ALA A 110 -36.69 13.27 3.09
C ALA A 110 -37.37 14.51 2.49
N LYS A 111 -37.11 14.81 1.21
CA LYS A 111 -37.77 15.91 0.50
C LYS A 111 -39.28 15.73 0.45
N THR A 112 -39.77 14.53 0.13
CA THR A 112 -41.21 14.25 0.13
C THR A 112 -41.82 14.46 1.51
N LYS A 113 -41.18 13.97 2.57
CA LYS A 113 -41.65 14.17 3.95
C LYS A 113 -41.68 15.66 4.35
N ILE A 114 -40.71 16.45 3.91
CA ILE A 114 -40.70 17.90 4.16
C ILE A 114 -41.93 18.54 3.52
N ILE A 115 -42.22 18.23 2.26
CA ILE A 115 -43.39 18.76 1.55
C ILE A 115 -44.70 18.35 2.26
N GLU A 116 -44.81 17.09 2.70
CA GLU A 116 -45.97 16.62 3.46
C GLU A 116 -46.15 17.39 4.77
N LEU A 117 -45.05 17.64 5.50
CA LEU A 117 -45.08 18.40 6.75
C LEU A 117 -45.43 19.87 6.51
N GLU A 118 -44.90 20.50 5.47
CA GLU A 118 -45.24 21.87 5.07
C GLU A 118 -46.73 22.00 4.77
N ASN A 119 -47.27 21.10 3.94
CA ASN A 119 -48.70 21.05 3.63
C ASN A 119 -49.55 20.86 4.90
N ARG A 120 -49.07 20.03 5.84
CA ARG A 120 -49.78 19.81 7.11
C ARG A 120 -49.76 21.06 7.98
N VAL A 121 -48.62 21.76 8.07
CA VAL A 121 -48.50 23.01 8.82
C VAL A 121 -49.44 24.07 8.25
N ASP A 122 -49.49 24.21 6.93
CA ASP A 122 -50.35 25.20 6.29
C ASP A 122 -51.84 24.89 6.48
N SER A 123 -52.22 23.62 6.38
CA SER A 123 -53.59 23.18 6.70
C SER A 123 -53.98 23.50 8.15
N LEU A 124 -53.09 23.23 9.11
CA LEU A 124 -53.33 23.52 10.52
C LEU A 124 -53.41 25.03 10.79
N ARG A 125 -52.57 25.85 10.14
CA ARG A 125 -52.63 27.31 10.22
C ARG A 125 -53.96 27.84 9.70
N TRP A 126 -54.44 27.31 8.57
CA TRP A 126 -55.74 27.68 8.01
C TRP A 126 -56.88 27.30 8.97
N GLN A 127 -56.88 26.07 9.50
CA GLN A 127 -57.87 25.64 10.48
C GLN A 127 -57.88 26.54 11.72
N LEU A 128 -56.70 26.92 12.22
CA LEU A 128 -56.57 27.84 13.35
C LEU A 128 -57.17 29.22 13.03
N SER A 129 -56.93 29.74 11.82
CA SER A 129 -57.51 31.01 11.37
C SER A 129 -59.04 30.94 11.33
N VAL A 130 -59.61 29.87 10.78
CA VAL A 130 -61.07 29.67 10.71
C VAL A 130 -61.68 29.62 12.11
N ILE A 131 -61.05 28.90 13.04
CA ILE A 131 -61.49 28.82 14.44
C ILE A 131 -61.40 30.19 15.11
N GLN A 132 -60.29 30.91 14.90
CA GLN A 132 -60.11 32.27 15.41
C GLN A 132 -61.21 33.21 14.91
N ASP A 133 -61.48 33.22 13.60
CA ASP A 133 -62.50 34.08 13.00
C ASP A 133 -63.89 33.75 13.55
N TYR A 134 -64.22 32.46 13.70
CA TYR A 134 -65.48 32.03 14.32
C TYR A 134 -65.62 32.57 15.75
N ILE A 135 -64.58 32.41 16.58
CA ILE A 135 -64.61 32.87 17.98
C ILE A 135 -64.72 34.40 18.04
N ILE A 136 -63.95 35.12 17.23
CA ILE A 136 -63.99 36.58 17.22
C ILE A 136 -65.38 37.08 16.81
N ASN A 137 -65.96 36.50 15.75
CA ASN A 137 -67.25 36.92 15.21
C ASN A 137 -68.43 36.62 16.16
N ASN A 138 -68.37 35.51 16.92
CA ASN A 138 -69.48 35.08 17.79
C ASN A 138 -69.31 35.44 19.27
N HIS A 139 -68.07 35.55 19.75
CA HIS A 139 -67.74 35.71 21.18
C HIS A 139 -66.82 36.91 21.47
N GLY A 140 -66.39 37.65 20.43
CA GLY A 140 -65.57 38.84 20.54
C GLY A 140 -64.08 38.56 20.70
N ALA A 141 -63.26 39.54 20.30
CA ALA A 141 -61.80 39.44 20.29
C ALA A 141 -61.17 39.19 21.68
N LYS A 142 -61.81 39.68 22.76
CA LYS A 142 -61.34 39.44 24.14
C LYS A 142 -61.36 37.95 24.50
N GLN A 143 -62.38 37.20 24.03
CA GLN A 143 -62.50 35.78 24.32
C GLN A 143 -61.39 34.98 23.62
N TRP A 144 -61.08 35.30 22.36
CA TRP A 144 -59.95 34.71 21.65
C TRP A 144 -58.62 34.98 22.36
N GLN A 145 -58.36 36.21 22.80
CA GLN A 145 -57.13 36.57 23.51
C GLN A 145 -56.97 35.77 24.82
N ASN A 146 -58.05 35.53 25.54
CA ASN A 146 -58.03 34.70 26.74
C ASN A 146 -57.68 33.23 26.42
N ILE A 147 -58.30 32.65 25.39
CA ILE A 147 -58.02 31.28 24.93
C ILE A 147 -56.56 31.14 24.48
N ALA A 148 -56.07 32.08 23.66
CA ALA A 148 -54.70 32.07 23.16
C ALA A 148 -53.65 32.15 24.29
N LYS A 149 -53.90 32.95 25.33
CA LYS A 149 -53.03 33.03 26.52
C LYS A 149 -52.98 31.72 27.29
N LEU A 150 -54.11 31.02 27.44
CA LEU A 150 -54.14 29.71 28.11
C LEU A 150 -53.31 28.67 27.35
N ILE A 151 -53.47 28.60 26.02
CA ILE A 151 -52.71 27.67 25.17
C ILE A 151 -51.20 27.97 25.18
N GLN A 152 -50.79 29.24 25.28
CA GLN A 152 -49.38 29.61 25.37
C GLN A 152 -48.75 29.23 26.71
N ASN A 153 -49.47 29.42 27.81
CA ASN A 153 -48.98 29.10 29.16
C ASN A 153 -48.82 27.58 29.37
N ASP A 154 -49.73 26.76 28.83
CA ASP A 154 -49.64 25.30 28.87
C ASP A 154 -48.44 24.72 28.08
N LYS A 155 -47.82 25.49 27.18
CA LYS A 155 -46.61 25.06 26.44
C LYS A 155 -45.30 25.39 27.15
N THR A 156 -45.34 26.16 28.23
CA THR A 156 -44.16 26.66 28.97
C THR A 156 -44.01 26.11 30.38
N GLY A 157 -44.95 25.27 30.84
CA GLY A 157 -44.86 24.46 32.05
C GLY A 157 -44.53 23.01 31.72
#